data_AF-A0A7Y3EEK9-F1
#
_entry.id   AF-A0A7Y3EEK9-F1
#
_cell.length_a   1.000
_cell.length_b   1.000
_cell.length_c   1.000
_cell.angle_alpha   90.00
_cell.angle_beta   90.00
_cell.angle_gamma   90.00
#
_symmetry.space_group_name_H-M   'P 1'
#
loop_
_entity.id
_entity.type
_entity.pdbx_description
1 polymer ?
#
loop_
_entity_poly.entity_id
_entity_poly.type
_entity_poly.pdbx_seq_one_letter_code
_entity_poly.pdbx_strand_id
1 'polypeptide(L)'
;MTRPLPSLLRSVTTGALLLLFASACSDSSQTAGTSIDRETFIATYVDLRLSALGTQTGVITDAERVRVLEKHAVTEDDLIAFADAWGPHPESMRGVWEEVQRRLRAAAGEDTASMGGAGS
;
A
#
# COMPACT_ATOMS: atom_id res chain seq x y z
N MET A 1 64.16 13.15 -28.30
CA MET A 1 62.91 12.37 -28.47
C MET A 1 61.78 13.17 -27.86
N THR A 2 60.97 13.80 -28.70
CA THR A 2 59.98 14.85 -28.37
C THR A 2 58.55 14.35 -28.67
N ARG A 3 57.69 14.42 -27.63
CA ARG A 3 56.21 14.50 -27.49
C ARG A 3 55.33 14.50 -28.77
N PRO A 4 54.07 13.97 -28.78
CA PRO A 4 52.97 14.50 -27.93
C PRO A 4 51.81 13.57 -27.51
N LEU A 5 51.02 14.03 -26.53
CA LEU A 5 49.63 13.60 -26.24
C LEU A 5 48.64 14.40 -27.09
N PRO A 6 47.53 13.81 -27.52
CA PRO A 6 46.27 14.54 -27.52
C PRO A 6 45.09 13.77 -26.92
N SER A 7 44.37 14.50 -26.06
CA SER A 7 42.95 14.36 -25.74
C SER A 7 42.11 14.22 -27.02
N LEU A 8 41.03 13.42 -26.99
CA LEU A 8 39.76 13.76 -27.64
C LEU A 8 38.63 12.85 -27.15
N LEU A 9 37.62 13.54 -26.61
CA LEU A 9 36.25 13.13 -26.33
C LEU A 9 35.67 12.14 -27.34
N ARG A 10 34.92 11.16 -26.81
CA ARG A 10 33.72 10.69 -27.51
C ARG A 10 32.62 10.38 -26.51
N SER A 11 31.77 11.39 -26.32
CA SER A 11 30.44 11.26 -25.72
C SER A 11 29.65 10.19 -26.46
N VAL A 12 29.16 9.19 -25.75
CA VAL A 12 27.98 8.43 -26.15
C VAL A 12 26.97 8.55 -25.01
N THR A 13 25.98 9.37 -25.29
CA THR A 13 24.74 9.59 -24.57
C THR A 13 23.85 8.35 -24.58
N THR A 14 23.09 8.20 -23.48
CA THR A 14 21.78 7.53 -23.42
C THR A 14 21.77 6.01 -23.36
N GLY A 15 21.32 5.47 -22.23
CA GLY A 15 20.76 4.11 -22.22
C GLY A 15 20.62 3.49 -20.85
N ALA A 16 19.42 3.55 -20.30
CA ALA A 16 18.88 2.64 -19.28
C ALA A 16 19.51 2.70 -17.87
N LEU A 17 19.13 3.73 -17.10
CA LEU A 17 18.99 3.56 -15.65
C LEU A 17 17.68 2.77 -15.41
N LEU A 18 17.79 1.45 -15.57
CA LEU A 18 16.74 0.48 -15.29
C LEU A 18 16.43 0.49 -13.79
N LEU A 19 15.29 1.10 -13.46
CA LEU A 19 14.37 0.77 -12.36
C LEU A 19 14.94 -0.15 -11.27
N LEU A 20 15.57 0.46 -10.27
CA LEU A 20 15.70 -0.12 -8.93
C LEU A 20 14.38 0.04 -8.18
N PHE A 21 13.35 -0.72 -8.60
CA PHE A 21 12.21 -1.04 -7.73
C PHE A 21 12.47 -2.39 -7.08
N ALA A 22 13.42 -2.40 -6.15
CA ALA A 22 13.51 -3.44 -5.13
C ALA A 22 12.57 -3.06 -3.97
N SER A 23 11.26 -3.03 -4.24
CA SER A 23 10.27 -3.22 -3.18
C SER A 23 10.16 -4.72 -2.96
N ALA A 24 11.07 -5.28 -2.16
CA ALA A 24 10.95 -6.66 -1.72
C ALA A 24 11.57 -6.86 -0.33
N CYS A 25 10.66 -7.23 0.57
CA CYS A 25 10.87 -8.09 1.72
C CYS A 25 11.51 -7.52 2.99
N SER A 26 10.63 -7.38 3.99
CA SER A 26 10.74 -8.12 5.25
C SER A 26 11.93 -7.78 6.12
N ASP A 27 11.85 -6.64 6.80
CA ASP A 27 12.40 -6.60 8.16
C ASP A 27 11.33 -7.16 9.10
N SER A 28 11.29 -8.49 9.17
CA SER A 28 10.54 -9.24 10.18
C SER A 28 11.28 -9.17 11.52
N SER A 29 11.62 -7.96 11.97
CA SER A 29 11.87 -7.69 13.39
C SER A 29 10.54 -7.28 14.03
N GLN A 30 9.54 -8.14 13.86
CA GLN A 30 8.31 -8.08 14.63
C GLN A 30 8.71 -8.34 16.07
N THR A 31 8.93 -7.26 16.80
CA THR A 31 9.23 -7.29 18.22
C THR A 31 8.03 -7.96 18.88
N ALA A 32 8.24 -9.17 19.37
CA ALA A 32 7.26 -9.92 20.12
C ALA A 32 6.70 -9.03 21.25
N GLY A 33 5.44 -8.62 21.09
CA GLY A 33 4.69 -7.93 22.15
C GLY A 33 4.39 -6.45 21.92
N THR A 34 3.88 -6.03 20.76
CA THR A 34 3.08 -4.81 20.63
C THR A 34 2.40 -4.80 19.27
N SER A 35 1.10 -4.50 19.23
CA SER A 35 0.22 -4.33 18.06
C SER A 35 0.93 -3.99 16.74
N ILE A 36 0.38 -4.49 15.61
CA ILE A 36 0.75 -4.07 14.25
C ILE A 36 0.80 -2.55 14.11
N ASP A 37 1.56 -2.04 13.13
CA ASP A 37 1.65 -0.61 12.90
C ASP A 37 0.39 -0.04 12.23
N ARG A 38 0.25 1.29 12.33
CA ARG A 38 -0.92 2.02 11.83
C ARG A 38 -1.13 1.87 10.33
N GLU A 39 -0.06 1.85 9.53
CA GLU A 39 -0.19 1.75 8.07
C GLU A 39 -0.66 0.35 7.67
N THR A 40 -0.10 -0.69 8.28
CA THR A 40 -0.53 -2.08 8.07
C THR A 40 -2.00 -2.28 8.43
N PHE A 41 -2.45 -1.74 9.59
CA PHE A 41 -3.87 -1.77 9.97
C PHE A 41 -4.76 -1.09 8.91
N ILE A 42 -4.40 0.12 8.48
CA ILE A 42 -5.19 0.90 7.52
C ILE A 42 -5.26 0.20 6.17
N ALA A 43 -4.12 -0.28 5.65
CA ALA A 43 -4.06 -0.98 4.38
C ALA A 43 -4.90 -2.25 4.40
N THR A 44 -4.81 -3.04 5.46
CA THR A 44 -5.61 -4.26 5.64
C THR A 44 -7.10 -3.93 5.71
N TYR A 45 -7.49 -2.94 6.53
CA TYR A 45 -8.90 -2.56 6.69
C TYR A 45 -9.50 -2.03 5.38
N VAL A 46 -8.74 -1.23 4.62
CA VAL A 46 -9.19 -0.73 3.32
C VAL A 46 -9.43 -1.89 2.35
N ASP A 47 -8.51 -2.85 2.26
CA ASP A 47 -8.68 -4.01 1.38
C ASP A 47 -9.87 -4.89 1.79
N LEU A 48 -10.08 -5.10 3.10
CA LEU A 48 -11.26 -5.80 3.62
C LEU A 48 -12.54 -5.06 3.21
N ARG A 49 -12.54 -3.73 3.34
CA ARG A 49 -13.73 -2.91 3.01
C ARG A 49 -14.00 -2.86 1.52
N LEU A 50 -12.99 -2.73 0.68
CA LEU A 50 -13.12 -2.76 -0.78
C LEU A 50 -13.63 -4.13 -1.24
N SER A 51 -13.11 -5.22 -0.66
CA SER A 51 -13.60 -6.57 -0.95
C SER A 51 -15.08 -6.71 -0.62
N ALA A 52 -15.52 -6.23 0.54
CA ALA A 52 -16.93 -6.21 0.92
C ALA A 52 -17.79 -5.35 -0.02
N LEU A 53 -17.32 -4.16 -0.40
CA LEU A 53 -18.03 -3.26 -1.32
C LEU A 53 -18.16 -3.81 -2.74
N GLY A 54 -17.22 -4.66 -3.18
CA GLY A 54 -17.31 -5.37 -4.46
C GLY A 54 -18.39 -6.46 -4.49
N THR A 55 -18.92 -6.87 -3.32
CA THR A 55 -19.99 -7.86 -3.23
C THR A 55 -21.37 -7.22 -3.30
N GLN A 56 -22.34 -7.96 -3.84
CA GLN A 56 -23.73 -7.49 -3.96
C GLN A 56 -24.44 -7.32 -2.61
N THR A 57 -23.98 -8.04 -1.58
CA THR A 57 -24.53 -8.01 -0.21
C THR A 57 -23.79 -7.04 0.71
N GLY A 58 -22.64 -6.49 0.29
CA GLY A 58 -21.77 -5.68 1.14
C GLY A 58 -21.04 -6.48 2.24
N VAL A 59 -20.99 -7.81 2.12
CA VAL A 59 -20.41 -8.75 3.09
C VAL A 59 -19.30 -9.53 2.42
N ILE A 60 -18.09 -9.47 3.00
CA ILE A 60 -16.94 -10.25 2.55
C ILE A 60 -17.12 -11.73 2.93
N THR A 61 -16.72 -12.64 2.05
CA THR A 61 -16.70 -14.08 2.38
C THR A 61 -15.50 -14.42 3.28
N ASP A 62 -15.58 -15.53 4.02
CA ASP A 62 -14.46 -15.99 4.84
C ASP A 62 -13.19 -16.25 4.01
N ALA A 63 -13.35 -16.81 2.81
CA ALA A 63 -12.22 -17.07 1.92
C ALA A 63 -11.53 -15.76 1.47
N GLU A 64 -12.30 -14.71 1.18
CA GLU A 64 -11.74 -13.40 0.81
C GLU A 64 -11.11 -12.70 2.02
N ARG A 65 -11.76 -12.77 3.19
CA ARG A 65 -11.17 -12.25 4.44
C ARG A 65 -9.82 -12.89 4.71
N VAL A 66 -9.72 -14.22 4.66
CA VAL A 66 -8.45 -14.95 4.84
C VAL A 66 -7.40 -14.50 3.83
N ARG A 67 -7.76 -14.40 2.53
CA ARG A 67 -6.81 -13.93 1.50
C ARG A 67 -6.30 -12.51 1.76
N VAL A 68 -7.16 -11.60 2.22
CA VAL A 68 -6.75 -10.22 2.55
C VAL A 68 -5.81 -10.22 3.76
N LEU A 69 -6.13 -10.98 4.81
CA LEU A 69 -5.26 -11.10 5.99
C LEU A 69 -3.89 -11.69 5.63
N GLU A 70 -3.86 -12.76 4.83
CA GLU A 70 -2.63 -13.37 4.32
C GLU A 70 -1.79 -12.40 3.47
N LYS A 71 -2.44 -11.60 2.61
CA LYS A 71 -1.77 -10.59 1.76
C LYS A 71 -0.96 -9.59 2.59
N HIS A 72 -1.47 -9.22 3.76
CA HIS A 72 -0.84 -8.25 4.66
C HIS A 72 0.01 -8.92 5.75
N ALA A 73 0.11 -10.26 5.75
CA ALA A 73 0.79 -11.05 6.78
C ALA A 73 0.32 -10.72 8.21
N VAL A 74 -0.99 -10.50 8.38
CA VAL A 74 -1.65 -10.22 9.66
C VAL A 74 -2.71 -11.24 9.98
N THR A 75 -3.02 -11.40 11.26
CA THR A 75 -4.14 -12.20 11.75
C THR A 75 -5.34 -11.31 12.12
N GLU A 76 -6.49 -11.94 12.39
CA GLU A 76 -7.64 -11.23 12.93
C GLU A 76 -7.36 -10.65 14.32
N ASP A 77 -6.65 -11.42 15.16
CA ASP A 77 -6.24 -11.00 16.50
C ASP A 77 -5.31 -9.78 16.47
N ASP A 78 -4.47 -9.65 15.44
CA ASP A 78 -3.62 -8.46 15.25
C ASP A 78 -4.44 -7.19 15.01
N LEU A 79 -5.51 -7.29 14.21
CA LEU A 79 -6.42 -6.16 13.97
C LEU A 79 -7.20 -5.79 15.23
N ILE A 80 -7.64 -6.79 16.00
CA ILE A 80 -8.31 -6.58 17.29
C ILE A 80 -7.36 -5.93 18.29
N ALA A 81 -6.13 -6.44 18.40
CA ALA A 81 -5.11 -5.88 19.31
C ALA A 81 -4.77 -4.43 18.96
N PHE A 82 -4.75 -4.07 17.67
CA PHE A 82 -4.63 -2.66 17.26
C PHE A 82 -5.82 -1.83 17.72
N ALA A 83 -7.04 -2.30 17.45
CA ALA A 83 -8.25 -1.59 17.84
C ALA A 83 -8.36 -1.40 19.36
N ASP A 84 -7.97 -2.39 20.16
CA ASP A 84 -7.98 -2.33 21.61
C ASP A 84 -6.92 -1.36 22.15
N ALA A 85 -5.73 -1.36 21.56
CA ALA A 85 -4.64 -0.48 21.99
C ALA A 85 -4.92 1.00 21.64
N TRP A 86 -5.49 1.27 20.46
CA TRP A 86 -5.64 2.64 19.95
C TRP A 86 -7.06 3.20 20.05
N GLY A 87 -8.08 2.34 20.18
CA GLY A 87 -9.49 2.71 20.33
C GLY A 87 -9.77 3.73 21.44
N PRO A 88 -9.14 3.63 22.62
CA PRO A 88 -9.28 4.63 23.69
C PRO A 88 -8.69 6.02 23.38
N HIS A 89 -7.95 6.18 22.27
CA HIS A 89 -7.30 7.43 21.87
C HIS A 89 -8.01 8.06 20.65
N PRO A 90 -9.09 8.84 20.86
CA PRO A 90 -9.96 9.30 19.78
C PRO A 90 -9.25 10.18 18.74
N GLU A 91 -8.28 11.00 19.15
CA GLU A 91 -7.50 11.83 18.23
C GLU A 91 -6.65 10.99 17.26
N SER A 92 -6.06 9.90 17.76
CA SER A 92 -5.31 8.94 16.95
C SER A 92 -6.23 8.18 15.99
N MET A 93 -7.37 7.69 16.51
CA MET A 93 -8.35 6.95 15.69
C MET A 93 -9.05 7.83 14.66
N ARG A 94 -9.25 9.12 14.93
CA ARG A 94 -9.72 10.07 13.91
C ARG A 94 -8.76 10.09 12.73
N GLY A 95 -7.45 10.19 12.97
CA GLY A 95 -6.45 10.15 11.91
C GLY A 95 -6.44 8.82 11.14
N VAL A 96 -6.69 7.69 11.80
CA VAL A 96 -6.87 6.38 11.14
C VAL A 96 -8.08 6.41 10.21
N TRP A 97 -9.23 6.87 10.68
CA TRP A 97 -10.45 6.88 9.88
C TRP A 97 -10.42 7.90 8.75
N GLU A 98 -9.82 9.07 8.94
CA GLU A 98 -9.62 10.04 7.86
C GLU A 98 -8.80 9.46 6.72
N GLU A 99 -7.75 8.71 7.05
CA GLU A 99 -6.93 8.00 6.08
C GLU A 99 -7.72 6.92 5.33
N VAL A 100 -8.40 6.04 6.05
CA VAL A 100 -9.26 4.99 5.47
C VAL A 100 -10.27 5.60 4.50
N GLN A 101 -10.99 6.63 4.93
CA GLN A 101 -12.00 7.29 4.11
C GLN A 101 -11.40 7.98 2.88
N ARG A 102 -10.19 8.53 3.00
CA ARG A 102 -9.48 9.11 1.86
C ARG A 102 -9.14 8.05 0.81
N ARG A 103 -8.61 6.90 1.24
CA ARG A 103 -8.24 5.79 0.33
C ARG A 103 -9.45 5.16 -0.34
N LEU A 104 -10.54 4.94 0.41
CA LEU A 104 -11.78 4.41 -0.14
C LEU A 104 -12.38 5.35 -1.21
N ARG A 105 -12.37 6.67 -0.98
CA ARG A 105 -12.81 7.64 -1.99
C ARG A 105 -11.90 7.69 -3.21
N ALA A 106 -10.59 7.57 -3.02
CA ALA A 106 -9.65 7.52 -4.13
C ALA A 106 -9.91 6.30 -5.03
N ALA A 107 -10.06 5.12 -4.45
CA ALA A 107 -10.40 3.89 -5.18
C ALA A 107 -11.73 4.04 -5.95
N ALA A 108 -12.76 4.61 -5.33
CA ALA A 108 -14.04 4.85 -6.02
C ALA A 108 -13.96 5.93 -7.12
N GLY A 109 -13.03 6.88 -7.02
CA GLY A 109 -12.83 7.94 -8.02
C GLY A 109 -12.14 7.44 -9.29
N GLU A 110 -11.23 6.47 -9.16
CA GLU A 110 -10.54 5.83 -10.30
C GLU A 110 -11.52 5.11 -11.23
N ASP A 111 -12.57 4.48 -10.68
CA ASP A 111 -13.61 3.80 -11.45
C ASP A 111 -14.40 4.76 -12.37
N THR A 112 -14.62 6.01 -11.94
CA THR A 112 -15.43 6.99 -12.70
C THR A 112 -14.64 7.72 -13.78
N ALA A 113 -13.32 7.89 -13.61
CA ALA A 113 -12.45 8.49 -14.61
C ALA A 113 -12.25 7.56 -15.84
N SER A 114 -12.31 6.24 -15.65
CA SER A 114 -12.14 5.27 -16.74
C SER A 114 -13.38 5.10 -17.64
N MET A 115 -14.57 5.53 -17.23
CA MET A 115 -15.81 5.39 -18.02
C MET A 115 -16.18 6.64 -18.85
N GLY A 116 -15.47 7.77 -18.72
CA GLY A 116 -15.83 9.05 -19.37
C GLY A 116 -15.21 9.33 -20.75
N GLY A 117 -14.46 8.38 -21.32
CA GLY A 117 -13.66 8.58 -22.54
C GLY A 117 -14.22 7.95 -23.82
N ALA A 118 -15.53 8.07 -24.10
CA ALA A 118 -16.10 7.70 -25.39
C ALA A 118 -17.35 8.54 -25.68
N GLY A 119 -17.19 9.66 -26.39
CA GLY A 119 -18.33 10.48 -26.79
C GLY A 119 -17.96 11.90 -27.16
N SER A 120 -17.21 12.07 -28.25
CA SER A 120 -17.25 13.29 -29.09
C SER A 120 -16.89 12.90 -30.51
#